data_AF-A0A7X7XAA4-F1
#
_entry.id   AF-A0A7X7XAA4-F1
#
_cell.length_a   1.000
_cell.length_b   1.000
_cell.length_c   1.000
_cell.angle_alpha   90.00
_cell.angle_beta   90.00
_cell.angle_gamma   90.00
#
_symmetry.space_group_name_H-M   'P 1'
#
loop_
_entity.id
_entity.type
_entity.pdbx_description
1 polymer ?
#
loop_
_entity_poly.entity_id
_entity_poly.type
_entity_poly.pdbx_seq_one_letter_code
_entity_poly.pdbx_strand_id
1 'polypeptide(L)'
;VEKYGVDTAFFSTNCGMQEPLIKAVMTTGALFPEQCCPSPYHGYPGSLGIEIPPDKAGDVEFILKAIEEKVVEAGRAGRFATWKVPANMAFTYASTEYAFDVADGKVSGYDRAHMEKLLYKYFGEESRIRSYENVEAGVKADNFLLIVGESIIFGANK
;
A
#
# COMPACT_ATOMS: atom_id res chain seq x y z
N VAL A 1 3.13 4.97 24.11
CA VAL A 1 3.51 6.39 23.90
C VAL A 1 4.10 6.98 25.16
N GLU A 2 3.41 6.96 26.30
CA GLU A 2 3.93 7.50 27.57
C GLU A 2 5.37 7.06 27.91
N LYS A 3 5.68 5.77 27.73
CA LYS A 3 7.02 5.22 28.04
C LYS A 3 8.12 5.60 27.04
N TYR A 4 7.80 5.73 25.76
CA TYR A 4 8.79 5.79 24.66
C TYR A 4 8.67 7.04 23.76
N GLY A 5 7.74 7.95 24.07
CA GLY A 5 7.47 9.15 23.30
C GLY A 5 6.58 8.94 22.07
N VAL A 6 6.33 10.05 21.37
CA VAL A 6 5.52 10.10 20.14
C VAL A 6 6.25 9.58 18.91
N ASP A 7 7.57 9.45 18.95
CA ASP A 7 8.36 8.90 17.85
C ASP A 7 8.42 7.35 17.89
N THR A 8 7.42 6.73 18.50
CA THR A 8 7.24 5.28 18.53
C THR A 8 6.33 4.85 17.38
N ALA A 9 6.79 3.91 16.57
CA ALA A 9 5.98 3.26 15.53
C ALA A 9 5.11 2.15 16.10
N PHE A 10 3.85 2.13 15.70
CA PHE A 10 2.92 1.06 16.01
C PHE A 10 2.48 0.33 14.73
N PHE A 11 2.29 -0.99 14.87
CA PHE A 11 1.92 -1.88 13.77
C PHE A 11 0.84 -2.86 14.24
N SER A 12 -0.11 -3.15 13.35
CA SER A 12 -1.16 -4.16 13.53
C SER A 12 -0.86 -5.40 12.69
N THR A 13 -1.18 -6.60 13.18
CA THR A 13 -0.92 -7.86 12.48
C THR A 13 -2.14 -8.43 11.74
N ASN A 14 -3.31 -7.80 11.84
CA ASN A 14 -4.53 -8.21 11.14
C ASN A 14 -5.52 -7.04 10.99
N CYS A 15 -6.54 -7.22 10.14
CA CYS A 15 -7.50 -6.18 9.79
C CYS A 15 -8.33 -5.67 10.99
N GLY A 16 -8.70 -6.54 11.94
CA GLY A 16 -9.53 -6.16 13.08
C GLY A 16 -8.86 -5.18 14.05
N MET A 17 -7.53 -5.11 14.02
CA MET A 17 -6.74 -4.19 14.85
C MET A 17 -6.53 -2.82 14.21
N GLN A 18 -6.77 -2.67 12.90
CA GLN A 18 -6.40 -1.48 12.14
C GLN A 18 -7.12 -0.24 12.65
N GLU A 19 -8.45 -0.31 12.67
CA GLU A 19 -9.25 0.85 13.05
C GLU A 19 -8.97 1.38 14.46
N PRO A 20 -8.97 0.54 15.51
CA PRO A 20 -8.66 0.99 16.86
C PRO A 20 -7.21 1.48 16.98
N LEU A 21 -6.26 0.88 16.25
CA LEU A 21 -4.87 1.31 16.30
C LEU A 21 -4.66 2.69 15.65
N ILE A 22 -5.22 2.92 14.46
CA ILE A 22 -5.16 4.22 13.78
C ILE A 22 -5.81 5.30 14.66
N LYS A 23 -6.97 5.03 15.27
CA LYS A 23 -7.62 5.96 16.22
C LYS A 23 -6.73 6.28 17.43
N ALA A 24 -6.09 5.26 18.02
CA ALA A 24 -5.16 5.46 19.14
C ALA A 24 -3.92 6.27 18.74
N VAL A 25 -3.35 6.02 17.57
CA VAL A 25 -2.21 6.79 17.04
C VAL A 25 -2.63 8.23 16.74
N MET A 26 -3.83 8.45 16.21
CA MET A 26 -4.37 9.78 15.93
C MET A 26 -4.47 10.62 17.20
N THR A 27 -5.02 10.04 18.26
CA THR A 27 -5.11 10.69 19.58
C THR A 27 -3.72 10.98 20.15
N THR A 28 -2.82 10.00 20.12
CA THR A 28 -1.53 10.09 20.82
C THR A 28 -0.43 10.83 20.05
N GLY A 29 -0.56 10.97 18.74
CA GLY A 29 0.48 11.55 17.88
C GLY A 29 1.65 10.62 17.59
N ALA A 30 1.51 9.32 17.86
CA ALA A 30 2.52 8.32 17.55
C ALA A 30 2.74 8.14 16.03
N LEU A 31 3.65 7.26 15.63
CA LEU A 31 3.85 6.92 14.23
C LEU A 31 3.03 5.68 13.84
N PHE A 32 2.36 5.77 12.69
CA PHE A 32 1.69 4.65 12.04
C PHE A 32 2.24 4.51 10.61
N PRO A 33 3.36 3.78 10.43
CA PRO A 33 4.03 3.71 9.14
C PRO A 33 3.25 2.92 8.10
N GLU A 34 2.56 1.86 8.50
CA GLU A 34 1.93 0.94 7.56
C GLU A 34 0.89 0.02 8.22
N GLN A 35 -0.10 -0.42 7.44
CA GLN A 35 -1.07 -1.47 7.79
C GLN A 35 -0.48 -2.88 7.62
N CYS A 36 -1.11 -3.90 8.24
CA CYS A 36 -0.81 -5.32 7.98
C CYS A 36 -0.83 -5.72 6.49
N CYS A 37 -1.70 -5.07 5.71
CA CYS A 37 -1.77 -5.16 4.25
C CYS A 37 -2.02 -3.75 3.72
N PRO A 38 -1.01 -3.08 3.13
CA PRO A 38 -1.06 -1.65 2.86
C PRO A 38 -2.09 -1.31 1.77
N SER A 39 -2.97 -0.37 2.08
CA SER A 39 -3.99 0.14 1.16
C SER A 39 -4.65 1.36 1.81
N PRO A 40 -4.93 2.44 1.07
CA PRO A 40 -5.66 3.58 1.62
C PRO A 40 -7.09 3.22 2.06
N TYR A 41 -7.67 2.12 1.54
CA TYR A 41 -9.00 1.66 1.97
C TYR A 41 -8.98 0.82 3.25
N HIS A 42 -7.82 0.37 3.71
CA HIS A 42 -7.73 -0.51 4.87
C HIS A 42 -7.67 0.29 6.18
N GLY A 43 -8.79 0.31 6.90
CA GLY A 43 -8.92 0.93 8.23
C GLY A 43 -9.06 2.44 8.20
N TYR A 44 -8.33 3.15 7.33
CA TYR A 44 -8.35 4.62 7.28
C TYR A 44 -9.74 5.23 7.16
N PRO A 45 -10.64 4.80 6.25
CA PRO A 45 -11.93 5.46 6.11
C PRO A 45 -12.77 5.41 7.39
N GLY A 46 -12.89 4.23 8.00
CA GLY A 46 -13.61 4.04 9.28
C GLY A 46 -12.91 4.69 10.46
N SER A 47 -11.58 4.74 10.48
CA SER A 47 -10.80 5.41 11.52
C SER A 47 -10.92 6.92 11.53
N LEU A 48 -11.00 7.51 10.34
CA LEU A 48 -10.95 8.96 10.13
C LEU A 48 -12.33 9.57 9.86
N GLY A 49 -13.39 8.75 9.86
CA GLY A 49 -14.75 9.19 9.57
C GLY A 49 -14.88 9.74 8.14
N ILE A 50 -14.18 9.11 7.18
CA ILE A 50 -14.25 9.50 5.77
C ILE A 50 -15.43 8.74 5.15
N GLU A 51 -16.41 9.49 4.68
CA GLU A 51 -17.49 8.98 3.84
C GLU A 51 -17.02 8.98 2.39
N ILE A 52 -17.19 7.85 1.70
CA ILE A 52 -16.84 7.71 0.28
C ILE A 52 -18.12 7.84 -0.54
N PRO A 53 -18.28 8.92 -1.32
CA PRO A 53 -19.42 9.08 -2.21
C PRO A 53 -19.55 7.91 -3.19
N PRO A 54 -20.78 7.52 -3.61
CA PRO A 54 -20.96 6.44 -4.57
C PRO A 54 -20.21 6.63 -5.90
N ASP A 55 -20.10 7.87 -6.40
CA ASP A 55 -19.36 8.23 -7.62
C ASP A 55 -17.83 8.25 -7.43
N LYS A 56 -17.37 8.06 -6.19
CA LYS A 56 -15.95 7.97 -5.79
C LYS A 56 -15.54 6.58 -5.33
N ALA A 57 -16.41 5.58 -5.49
CA ALA A 57 -16.08 4.19 -5.20
C ALA A 57 -14.90 3.72 -6.07
N GLY A 58 -13.80 3.34 -5.42
CA GLY A 58 -12.57 2.91 -6.11
C GLY A 58 -11.68 4.04 -6.64
N ASP A 59 -12.03 5.31 -6.39
CA ASP A 59 -11.18 6.46 -6.72
C ASP A 59 -10.03 6.57 -5.70
N VAL A 60 -8.86 6.05 -6.07
CA VAL A 60 -7.66 6.00 -5.22
C VAL A 60 -7.13 7.40 -4.93
N GLU A 61 -7.18 8.30 -5.91
CA GLU A 61 -6.72 9.69 -5.74
C GLU A 61 -7.58 10.42 -4.71
N PHE A 62 -8.91 10.27 -4.82
CA PHE A 62 -9.85 10.84 -3.85
C PHE A 62 -9.55 10.35 -2.43
N ILE A 63 -9.41 9.04 -2.21
CA ILE A 63 -9.24 8.53 -0.85
C ILE A 63 -7.89 8.95 -0.25
N LEU A 64 -6.81 8.98 -1.04
CA LEU A 64 -5.51 9.45 -0.57
C LEU A 64 -5.57 10.91 -0.13
N LYS A 65 -6.24 11.76 -0.93
CA LYS A 65 -6.43 13.17 -0.60
C LYS A 65 -7.27 13.35 0.65
N ALA A 66 -8.38 12.63 0.77
CA ALA A 66 -9.25 12.69 1.95
C ALA A 66 -8.52 12.26 3.23
N ILE A 67 -7.67 11.23 3.16
CA ILE A 67 -6.84 10.80 4.29
C ILE A 67 -5.83 11.89 4.64
N GLU A 68 -5.13 12.45 3.65
CA GLU A 68 -4.17 13.53 3.88
C GLU A 68 -4.82 14.72 4.59
N GLU A 69 -5.98 15.17 4.11
CA GLU A 69 -6.75 16.27 4.71
C GLU A 69 -7.05 15.98 6.18
N LYS A 70 -7.60 14.80 6.50
CA LYS A 70 -7.90 14.41 7.89
C LYS A 70 -6.67 14.34 8.78
N VAL A 71 -5.55 13.81 8.26
CA VAL A 71 -4.29 13.72 9.01
C VAL A 71 -3.71 15.11 9.28
N VAL A 72 -3.73 16.00 8.29
CA VAL A 72 -3.22 17.38 8.42
C VAL A 72 -4.12 18.21 9.34
N GLU A 73 -5.44 18.15 9.19
CA GLU A 73 -6.42 18.85 10.03
C GLU A 73 -6.27 18.47 11.52
N ALA A 74 -5.94 17.20 11.81
CA ALA A 74 -5.70 16.71 13.16
C ALA A 74 -4.32 17.11 13.73
N GLY A 75 -3.50 17.85 12.99
CA GLY A 75 -2.13 18.20 13.40
C GLY A 75 -1.22 16.98 13.50
N ARG A 76 -1.38 16.03 12.55
CA ARG A 76 -0.62 14.77 12.48
C ARG A 76 0.14 14.59 11.17
N ALA A 77 0.45 15.69 10.49
CA ALA A 77 1.34 15.69 9.34
C ALA A 77 2.64 14.90 9.63
N GLY A 78 3.04 14.03 8.69
CA GLY A 78 4.23 13.19 8.79
C GLY A 78 4.11 11.97 9.72
N ARG A 79 2.95 11.72 10.35
CA ARG A 79 2.78 10.63 11.33
C ARG A 79 2.14 9.36 10.78
N PHE A 80 1.53 9.44 9.60
CA PHE A 80 0.79 8.34 8.98
C PHE A 80 1.29 8.07 7.57
N ALA A 81 1.34 6.80 7.19
CA ALA A 81 1.71 6.38 5.85
C ALA A 81 0.92 5.14 5.40
N THR A 82 0.99 4.86 4.09
CA THR A 82 0.44 3.67 3.43
C THR A 82 1.09 3.49 2.07
N TRP A 83 0.63 2.52 1.26
CA TRP A 83 1.00 2.43 -0.15
C TRP A 83 0.08 3.27 -1.03
N LYS A 84 0.63 3.87 -2.08
CA LYS A 84 -0.13 4.70 -3.03
C LYS A 84 -1.22 3.93 -3.76
N VAL A 85 -1.08 2.61 -3.89
CA VAL A 85 -2.03 1.74 -4.60
C VAL A 85 -2.39 0.53 -3.74
N PRO A 86 -3.67 0.10 -3.70
CA PRO A 86 -4.05 -1.16 -3.08
C PRO A 86 -3.38 -2.35 -3.77
N ALA A 87 -2.54 -3.09 -3.04
CA ALA A 87 -1.73 -4.17 -3.61
C ALA A 87 -2.54 -5.22 -4.39
N ASN A 88 -3.67 -5.66 -3.83
CA ASN A 88 -4.54 -6.66 -4.46
C ASN A 88 -5.10 -6.19 -5.81
N MET A 89 -5.44 -4.90 -5.92
CA MET A 89 -5.95 -4.33 -7.18
C MET A 89 -4.84 -4.24 -8.21
N ALA A 90 -3.65 -3.74 -7.82
CA ALA A 90 -2.50 -3.65 -8.70
C ALA A 90 -2.08 -5.03 -9.25
N PHE A 91 -2.04 -6.06 -8.40
CA PHE A 91 -1.80 -7.43 -8.84
C PHE A 91 -2.87 -7.94 -9.80
N THR A 92 -4.15 -7.69 -9.50
CA THR A 92 -5.26 -8.14 -10.34
C THR A 92 -5.15 -7.53 -11.73
N TYR A 93 -4.90 -6.23 -11.85
CA TYR A 93 -4.74 -5.57 -13.14
C TYR A 93 -3.51 -6.06 -13.90
N ALA A 94 -2.34 -6.11 -13.25
CA ALA A 94 -1.10 -6.55 -13.89
C ALA A 94 -1.20 -7.99 -14.41
N SER A 95 -1.71 -8.92 -13.59
CA SER A 95 -1.85 -10.32 -13.98
C SER A 95 -2.91 -10.55 -15.05
N THR A 96 -4.02 -9.79 -15.01
CA THR A 96 -5.07 -9.86 -16.03
C THR A 96 -4.57 -9.35 -17.38
N GLU A 97 -3.88 -8.21 -17.41
CA GLU A 97 -3.28 -7.69 -18.65
C GLU A 97 -2.22 -8.64 -19.22
N TYR A 98 -1.38 -9.22 -18.36
CA TYR A 98 -0.41 -10.22 -18.80
C TYR A 98 -1.10 -11.43 -19.45
N ALA A 99 -2.20 -11.92 -18.86
CA ALA A 99 -2.97 -13.02 -19.42
C ALA A 99 -3.58 -12.68 -20.79
N PHE A 100 -4.08 -11.45 -20.99
CA PHE A 100 -4.54 -10.99 -22.29
C PHE A 100 -3.40 -10.87 -23.31
N ASP A 101 -2.23 -10.37 -22.91
CA ASP A 101 -1.09 -10.27 -23.80
C ASP A 101 -0.56 -11.66 -24.23
N VAL A 102 -0.69 -12.68 -23.37
CA VAL A 102 -0.45 -14.08 -23.75
C VAL A 102 -1.50 -14.58 -24.75
N ALA A 103 -2.79 -14.30 -24.50
CA ALA A 103 -3.86 -14.71 -25.40
C ALA A 103 -3.76 -14.06 -26.80
N ASP A 104 -3.27 -12.83 -26.86
CA ASP A 104 -3.02 -12.09 -28.09
C ASP A 104 -1.71 -12.50 -28.79
N GLY A 105 -0.92 -13.40 -28.19
CA GLY A 105 0.37 -13.85 -28.72
C GLY A 105 1.50 -12.81 -28.64
N LYS A 106 1.34 -11.74 -27.85
CA LYS A 106 2.38 -10.73 -27.61
C LYS A 106 3.46 -11.23 -26.65
N VAL A 107 3.10 -12.13 -25.75
CA VAL A 107 3.98 -12.78 -24.78
C VAL A 107 3.82 -14.29 -24.86
N SER A 108 4.90 -15.04 -24.70
CA SER A 108 4.87 -16.50 -24.66
C SER A 108 5.54 -17.01 -23.39
N GLY A 109 4.80 -17.75 -22.58
CA GLY A 109 5.32 -18.32 -21.33
C GLY A 109 5.67 -17.26 -20.29
N TYR A 110 6.80 -17.43 -19.61
CA TYR A 110 7.31 -16.47 -18.63
C TYR A 110 8.19 -15.42 -19.30
N ASP A 111 7.75 -14.16 -19.23
CA ASP A 111 8.49 -12.98 -19.64
C ASP A 111 8.56 -12.02 -18.45
N ARG A 112 9.75 -11.97 -17.84
CA ARG A 112 10.02 -11.14 -16.68
C ARG A 112 9.86 -9.65 -17.00
N ALA A 113 10.44 -9.19 -18.11
CA ALA A 113 10.49 -7.78 -18.44
C ALA A 113 9.09 -7.24 -18.72
N HIS A 114 8.25 -8.03 -19.38
CA HIS A 114 6.86 -7.69 -19.62
C HIS A 114 6.05 -7.65 -18.32
N MET A 115 6.24 -8.63 -17.43
CA MET A 115 5.59 -8.63 -16.12
C MET A 115 6.04 -7.44 -15.26
N GLU A 116 7.34 -7.13 -15.21
CA GLU A 116 7.88 -5.97 -14.48
C GLU A 116 7.27 -4.66 -15.03
N LYS A 117 7.18 -4.51 -16.35
CA LYS A 117 6.51 -3.34 -16.97
C LYS A 117 5.07 -3.16 -16.49
N LEU A 118 4.30 -4.25 -16.44
CA LEU A 118 2.91 -4.21 -15.95
C LEU A 118 2.84 -3.93 -14.44
N LEU A 119 3.73 -4.53 -13.66
CA LEU A 119 3.82 -4.27 -12.22
C LEU A 119 4.16 -2.80 -11.96
N TYR A 120 5.14 -2.21 -12.64
CA TYR A 120 5.48 -0.78 -12.50
C TYR A 120 4.32 0.13 -12.91
N LYS A 121 3.61 -0.21 -14.00
CA LYS A 121 2.41 0.53 -14.43
C LYS A 121 1.35 0.62 -13.32
N TYR A 122 1.20 -0.44 -12.51
CA TYR A 122 0.11 -0.54 -11.53
C TYR A 122 0.53 -0.29 -10.07
N PHE A 123 1.78 -0.54 -9.70
CA PHE A 123 2.31 -0.29 -8.35
C PHE A 123 3.07 1.04 -8.22
N GLY A 124 3.40 1.69 -9.34
CA GLY A 124 4.26 2.86 -9.39
C GLY A 124 5.70 2.51 -9.75
N GLU A 125 6.39 3.42 -10.44
CA GLU A 125 7.76 3.22 -10.93
C GLU A 125 8.79 3.12 -9.79
N GLU A 126 8.47 3.66 -8.60
CA GLU A 126 9.34 3.55 -7.42
C GLU A 126 9.16 2.24 -6.64
N SER A 127 8.24 1.37 -7.06
CA SER A 127 8.07 0.04 -6.46
C SER A 127 9.33 -0.82 -6.66
N ARG A 128 9.55 -1.78 -5.76
CA ARG A 128 10.74 -2.64 -5.78
C ARG A 128 10.35 -4.06 -6.08
N ILE A 129 10.87 -4.60 -7.18
CA ILE A 129 10.60 -5.98 -7.63
C ILE A 129 11.87 -6.81 -7.51
N ARG A 130 11.74 -8.03 -6.99
CA ARG A 130 12.83 -9.02 -7.01
C ARG A 130 12.27 -10.43 -7.18
N SER A 131 13.09 -11.35 -7.67
CA SER A 131 12.75 -12.78 -7.63
C SER A 131 12.85 -13.30 -6.19
N TYR A 132 12.04 -14.31 -5.87
CA TYR A 132 12.15 -15.04 -4.62
C TYR A 132 13.50 -15.76 -4.56
N GLU A 133 14.13 -15.65 -3.40
CA GLU A 133 15.39 -16.30 -3.07
C GLU A 133 15.35 -16.72 -1.60
N ASN A 134 15.60 -18.01 -1.36
CA ASN A 134 15.89 -18.56 -0.05
C ASN A 134 17.39 -18.89 -0.01
N VAL A 135 18.15 -17.99 0.60
CA VAL A 135 19.61 -18.08 0.68
C VAL A 135 20.05 -19.31 1.48
N GLU A 136 19.37 -19.63 2.57
CA GLU A 136 19.72 -20.77 3.45
C GLU A 136 19.52 -22.11 2.74
N ALA A 137 18.46 -22.23 1.95
CA ALA A 137 18.16 -23.44 1.18
C ALA A 137 18.87 -23.50 -0.19
N GLY A 138 19.54 -22.43 -0.61
CA GLY A 138 20.11 -22.31 -1.96
C GLY A 138 19.05 -22.34 -3.08
N VAL A 139 17.80 -21.96 -2.79
CA VAL A 139 16.68 -22.00 -3.73
C VAL A 139 16.41 -20.61 -4.28
N LYS A 140 16.36 -20.51 -5.61
CA LYS A 140 15.93 -19.30 -6.33
C LYS A 140 14.79 -19.66 -7.28
N ALA A 141 13.74 -18.84 -7.28
CA ALA A 141 12.61 -19.00 -8.19
C ALA A 141 12.47 -17.73 -9.05
N ASP A 142 13.04 -17.77 -10.26
CA ASP A 142 13.11 -16.59 -11.13
C ASP A 142 11.72 -16.09 -11.57
N ASN A 143 10.74 -16.99 -11.66
CA ASN A 143 9.35 -16.70 -12.04
C ASN A 143 8.44 -16.39 -10.83
N PHE A 144 8.96 -16.37 -9.61
CA PHE A 144 8.23 -15.94 -8.43
C PHE A 144 8.70 -14.55 -8.05
N LEU A 145 7.93 -13.53 -8.42
CA LEU A 145 8.27 -12.14 -8.15
C LEU A 145 7.69 -11.68 -6.80
N LEU A 146 8.54 -11.03 -6.01
CA LEU A 146 8.20 -10.32 -4.78
C LEU A 146 8.20 -8.82 -5.09
N ILE A 147 7.24 -8.09 -4.51
CA ILE A 147 7.13 -6.65 -4.70
C ILE A 147 6.92 -5.92 -3.37
N VAL A 148 7.51 -4.74 -3.27
CA VAL A 148 7.19 -3.74 -2.24
C VAL A 148 6.68 -2.50 -2.96
N GLY A 149 5.46 -2.07 -2.61
CA GLY A 149 4.80 -0.91 -3.22
C GLY A 149 5.44 0.42 -2.82
N GLU A 150 5.10 1.45 -3.56
CA GLU A 150 5.53 2.83 -3.28
C GLU A 150 4.73 3.40 -2.09
N SER A 151 5.45 3.94 -1.10
CA SER A 151 4.84 4.54 0.08
C SER A 151 4.43 6.00 -0.16
N ILE A 152 3.40 6.43 0.55
CA ILE A 152 3.04 7.84 0.73
C ILE A 152 3.00 8.15 2.22
N ILE A 153 3.65 9.25 2.61
CA ILE A 153 3.60 9.81 3.96
C ILE A 153 2.69 11.04 3.92
N PHE A 154 1.58 10.99 4.65
CA PHE A 154 0.56 12.02 4.59
C PHE A 154 1.05 13.32 5.26
N GLY A 155 0.94 14.44 4.53
CA GLY A 155 1.37 15.74 5.02
C GLY A 155 2.89 15.92 5.13
N ALA A 156 3.72 15.10 4.46
CA ALA A 156 5.18 15.21 4.54
C ALA A 156 5.76 16.56 4.09
N ASN A 157 5.01 17.34 3.29
CA ASN A 157 5.42 18.63 2.73
C ASN A 157 4.73 19.84 3.40
N LYS A 158 4.05 19.64 4.54
CA LYS A 158 3.31 20.66 5.29
C LYS A 158 4.05 21.01 6.58
#